data_AF-A0A524NMH9-F1
#
_entry.id   AF-A0A524NMH9-F1
#
_cell.length_a   1.000
_cell.length_b   1.000
_cell.length_c   1.000
_cell.angle_alpha   90.00
_cell.angle_beta   90.00
_cell.angle_gamma   90.00
#
_symmetry.space_group_name_H-M   'P 1'
#
loop_
_entity.id
_entity.type
_entity.pdbx_description
1 polymer ?
#
loop_
_entity_poly.entity_id
_entity_poly.type
_entity_poly.pdbx_seq_one_letter_code
_entity_poly.pdbx_strand_id
1 'polypeptide(L)'
;MNVLLELAAWLPALIFPTATYTQLHTALRATDRSAISVTTWAMFGLANLGALVLARPESTIAWLQAGIGFGLTAVLDLAIVAIVALATYGSRPTAP
;
A
#
# COMPACT_ATOMS: atom_id res chain seq x y z
N MET A 1 -28.64 9.31 -0.74
CA MET A 1 -27.29 9.40 -1.32
C MET A 1 -27.43 9.39 -2.85
N ASN A 2 -26.58 10.09 -3.59
CA ASN A 2 -26.54 10.04 -5.06
C ASN A 2 -25.78 8.78 -5.51
N VAL A 3 -26.31 8.01 -6.46
CA VAL A 3 -25.68 6.78 -7.01
C VAL A 3 -24.23 7.01 -7.47
N LEU A 4 -23.93 8.20 -7.97
CA LEU A 4 -22.57 8.56 -8.38
C LEU A 4 -21.59 8.60 -7.21
N LEU A 5 -22.04 9.03 -6.02
CA LEU A 5 -21.20 9.06 -4.82
C LEU A 5 -20.95 7.65 -4.28
N GLU A 6 -21.94 6.76 -4.37
CA GLU A 6 -21.78 5.37 -3.96
C GLU A 6 -20.75 4.63 -4.84
N LEU A 7 -20.78 4.88 -6.15
CA LEU A 7 -19.77 4.35 -7.08
C LEU A 7 -18.39 4.99 -6.86
N ALA A 8 -18.34 6.31 -6.61
CA ALA A 8 -17.08 7.01 -6.36
C ALA A 8 -16.37 6.50 -5.09
N ALA A 9 -17.12 6.08 -4.07
CA ALA A 9 -16.56 5.51 -2.85
C ALA A 9 -15.80 4.18 -3.09
N TRP A 10 -16.09 3.48 -4.19
CA TRP A 10 -15.33 2.29 -4.58
C TRP A 10 -14.02 2.60 -5.31
N LEU A 11 -13.84 3.82 -5.82
CA LEU A 11 -12.62 4.17 -6.57
C LEU A 11 -11.35 4.01 -5.73
N PRO A 12 -11.23 4.58 -4.50
CA PRO A 12 -10.06 4.34 -3.67
C PRO A 12 -9.91 2.86 -3.29
N ALA A 13 -11.02 2.19 -3.01
CA ALA A 13 -11.06 0.78 -2.61
C ALA A 13 -10.53 -0.17 -3.68
N LEU A 14 -10.58 0.21 -4.96
CA LEU A 14 -10.10 -0.62 -6.06
C LEU A 14 -8.76 -0.13 -6.61
N ILE A 15 -8.64 1.18 -6.84
CA ILE A 15 -7.49 1.77 -7.55
C ILE A 15 -6.24 1.70 -6.69
N PHE A 16 -6.31 2.07 -5.40
CA PHE A 16 -5.14 2.10 -4.53
C PHE A 16 -4.51 0.72 -4.35
N PRO A 17 -5.25 -0.34 -3.92
CA PRO A 17 -4.62 -1.64 -3.75
C PRO A 17 -4.17 -2.23 -5.07
N THR A 18 -4.88 -2.00 -6.19
CA THR A 18 -4.44 -2.47 -7.50
C THR A 18 -3.14 -1.80 -7.92
N ALA A 19 -3.05 -0.47 -7.82
CA ALA A 19 -1.83 0.27 -8.16
C ALA A 19 -0.65 -0.16 -7.29
N THR A 20 -0.82 -0.22 -5.96
CA THR A 20 0.24 -0.68 -5.05
C THR A 20 0.62 -2.13 -5.32
N TYR A 21 -0.33 -3.01 -5.63
CA TYR A 21 -0.04 -4.39 -6.02
C TYR A 21 0.83 -4.46 -7.29
N THR A 22 0.57 -3.64 -8.31
CA THR A 22 1.42 -3.61 -9.52
C THR A 22 2.84 -3.16 -9.21
N GLN A 23 3.01 -2.21 -8.28
CA GLN A 23 4.34 -1.82 -7.82
C GLN A 23 5.01 -2.95 -7.04
N LEU A 24 4.29 -3.62 -6.15
CA LEU A 24 4.79 -4.76 -5.38
C LEU A 24 5.24 -5.89 -6.31
N HIS A 25 4.45 -6.21 -7.33
CA HIS A 25 4.82 -7.18 -8.35
C HIS A 25 6.12 -6.76 -9.08
N THR A 26 6.25 -5.47 -9.41
CA THR A 26 7.48 -4.92 -10.00
C THR A 26 8.68 -5.10 -9.06
N ALA A 27 8.52 -4.75 -7.77
CA ALA A 27 9.56 -4.91 -6.76
C ALA A 27 9.99 -6.38 -6.58
N LEU A 28 9.05 -7.32 -6.65
CA LEU A 28 9.36 -8.76 -6.58
C LEU A 28 10.17 -9.24 -7.78
N ARG A 29 9.87 -8.76 -8.98
CA ARG A 29 10.50 -9.20 -10.23
C ARG A 29 11.77 -8.45 -10.60
N ALA A 30 12.00 -7.28 -10.01
CA ALA A 30 13.14 -6.44 -10.35
C ALA A 30 14.48 -7.09 -9.97
N THR A 31 15.45 -7.02 -10.89
CA THR A 31 16.85 -7.39 -10.64
C THR A 31 17.58 -6.28 -9.88
N ASP A 32 17.23 -5.02 -10.13
CA ASP A 32 17.66 -3.85 -9.38
C ASP A 32 16.46 -3.11 -8.78
N ARG A 33 16.53 -2.81 -7.48
CA ARG A 33 15.48 -2.13 -6.70
C ARG A 33 15.89 -0.73 -6.24
N SER A 34 17.04 -0.22 -6.68
CA SER A 34 17.62 1.06 -6.27
C SER A 34 16.68 2.27 -6.45
N ALA A 35 15.81 2.23 -7.47
CA ALA A 35 14.84 3.28 -7.75
C ALA A 35 13.60 3.26 -6.83
N ILE A 36 13.39 2.19 -6.05
CA ILE A 36 12.21 2.03 -5.18
C ILE A 36 12.54 2.57 -3.78
N SER A 37 12.01 3.75 -3.45
CA SER A 37 12.28 4.42 -2.17
C SER A 37 11.59 3.74 -0.98
N VAL A 38 12.35 3.08 -0.12
CA VAL A 38 11.87 2.47 1.14
C VAL A 38 11.13 3.49 2.01
N THR A 39 11.69 4.70 2.15
CA THR A 39 11.09 5.77 2.97
C THR A 39 9.72 6.20 2.43
N THR A 40 9.59 6.33 1.12
CA THR A 40 8.32 6.71 0.49
C THR A 40 7.24 5.68 0.76
N TRP A 41 7.54 4.39 0.54
CA TRP A 41 6.57 3.31 0.78
C TRP A 41 6.24 3.14 2.27
N ALA A 42 7.20 3.37 3.16
CA ALA A 42 6.93 3.39 4.60
C ALA A 42 5.98 4.54 5.00
N MET A 43 6.19 5.74 4.45
CA MET A 43 5.31 6.88 4.69
C MET A 43 3.90 6.63 4.15
N PHE A 44 3.76 6.04 2.95
CA PHE A 44 2.45 5.67 2.42
C PHE A 44 1.74 4.61 3.27
N GLY A 45 2.47 3.57 3.71
CA GLY A 45 1.91 2.57 4.60
C GLY A 45 1.38 3.18 5.90
N LEU A 46 2.15 4.06 6.53
CA LEU A 46 1.73 4.80 7.73
C LEU A 46 0.54 5.73 7.45
N ALA A 47 0.54 6.44 6.32
CA ALA A 47 -0.54 7.32 5.92
C ALA A 47 -1.85 6.54 5.71
N ASN A 48 -1.79 5.38 5.04
CA ASN A 48 -2.94 4.52 4.80
C ASN A 48 -3.46 3.88 6.10
N LEU A 49 -2.59 3.48 7.03
CA LEU A 49 -3.03 3.07 8.37
C LEU A 49 -3.73 4.21 9.13
N GLY A 50 -3.15 5.43 9.07
CA GLY A 50 -3.77 6.62 9.65
C GLY A 50 -5.14 6.92 9.04
N ALA A 51 -5.25 6.85 7.71
CA ALA A 51 -6.51 7.04 6.99
C ALA A 51 -7.57 6.02 7.41
N LEU A 52 -7.20 4.74 7.55
CA LEU A 52 -8.10 3.69 8.03
C LEU A 52 -8.64 3.99 9.43
N VAL A 53 -7.80 4.44 10.35
CA VAL A 53 -8.21 4.82 11.72
C VAL A 53 -9.16 6.02 11.71
N LEU A 54 -8.96 6.96 10.79
CA LEU A 54 -9.77 8.17 10.67
C LEU A 54 -11.08 7.99 9.88
N ALA A 55 -11.25 6.89 9.12
CA ALA A 55 -12.35 6.73 8.16
C ALA A 55 -13.77 6.65 8.77
N ARG A 56 -13.89 6.44 10.09
CA ARG A 56 -15.16 6.39 10.88
C ARG A 56 -16.40 5.92 10.07
N PRO A 57 -16.41 4.69 9.53
CA PRO A 57 -17.45 4.26 8.60
C PRO A 57 -18.78 3.98 9.31
N GLU A 58 -19.88 4.47 8.72
CA GLU A 58 -21.24 4.35 9.29
C GLU A 58 -22.00 3.09 8.82
N SER A 59 -21.44 2.33 7.87
CA SER A 59 -22.05 1.11 7.33
C SER A 59 -21.03 0.00 7.09
N THR A 60 -21.51 -1.25 7.01
CA THR A 60 -20.67 -2.41 6.68
C THR A 60 -19.97 -2.25 5.32
N ILE A 61 -20.67 -1.71 4.32
CA ILE A 61 -20.09 -1.47 2.99
C ILE A 61 -18.99 -0.41 3.07
N ALA A 62 -19.21 0.68 3.81
CA ALA A 62 -18.19 1.70 4.01
C ALA A 62 -16.96 1.17 4.77
N TRP A 63 -17.17 0.27 5.75
CA TRP A 63 -16.08 -0.45 6.42
C TRP A 63 -15.27 -1.30 5.45
N LEU A 64 -15.92 -2.01 4.53
CA LEU A 64 -15.23 -2.79 3.49
C LEU A 64 -14.45 -1.88 2.53
N GLN A 65 -15.06 -0.79 2.06
CA GLN A 65 -14.39 0.18 1.18
C GLN A 65 -13.14 0.78 1.84
N ALA A 66 -13.24 1.23 3.09
CA ALA A 66 -12.10 1.78 3.83
C ALA A 66 -11.05 0.70 4.15
N GLY A 67 -11.48 -0.50 4.56
CA GLY A 67 -10.60 -1.62 4.85
C GLY A 67 -9.78 -2.07 3.65
N ILE A 68 -10.39 -2.13 2.47
CA ILE A 68 -9.70 -2.47 1.23
C ILE A 68 -8.87 -1.28 0.72
N GLY A 69 -9.46 -0.09 0.64
CA GLY A 69 -8.79 1.08 0.06
C GLY A 69 -7.58 1.56 0.86
N PHE A 70 -7.64 1.47 2.19
CA PHE A 70 -6.56 1.94 3.07
C PHE A 70 -5.87 0.78 3.79
N GLY A 71 -6.61 -0.16 4.36
CA GLY A 71 -6.02 -1.27 5.12
C GLY A 71 -5.19 -2.22 4.25
N LEU A 72 -5.80 -2.78 3.20
CA LEU A 72 -5.08 -3.65 2.26
C LEU A 72 -3.95 -2.89 1.57
N THR A 73 -4.18 -1.65 1.13
CA THR A 73 -3.13 -0.81 0.54
C THR A 73 -1.95 -0.62 1.50
N ALA A 74 -2.19 -0.33 2.78
CA ALA A 74 -1.13 -0.21 3.78
C ALA A 74 -0.33 -1.51 3.94
N VAL A 75 -0.99 -2.67 3.92
CA VAL A 75 -0.31 -3.97 3.97
C VAL A 75 0.60 -4.14 2.74
N LEU A 76 0.12 -3.77 1.56
CA LEU A 76 0.92 -3.84 0.33
C LEU A 76 2.09 -2.84 0.33
N ASP A 77 1.90 -1.62 0.83
CA ASP A 77 2.95 -0.61 0.97
C ASP A 77 4.07 -1.13 1.88
N LEU A 78 3.72 -1.69 3.03
CA LEU A 78 4.69 -2.27 3.97
C LEU A 78 5.34 -3.55 3.43
N ALA A 79 4.65 -4.32 2.59
CA ALA A 79 5.25 -5.44 1.89
C ALA A 79 6.34 -4.96 0.90
N ILE A 80 6.11 -3.85 0.19
CA ILE A 80 7.13 -3.23 -0.67
C ILE A 80 8.35 -2.83 0.16
N VAL A 81 8.14 -2.17 1.30
CA VAL A 81 9.21 -1.82 2.26
C VAL A 81 10.02 -3.05 2.63
N ALA A 82 9.35 -4.12 3.06
CA ALA A 82 10.02 -5.35 3.49
C ALA A 82 10.88 -5.96 2.38
N ILE A 83 10.34 -6.10 1.17
CA ILE A 83 11.05 -6.70 0.03
C ILE A 83 12.28 -5.87 -0.37
N VAL A 84 12.11 -4.54 -0.48
CA VAL A 84 13.20 -3.67 -0.92
C VAL A 84 14.28 -3.55 0.16
N ALA A 85 13.88 -3.42 1.44
CA ALA A 85 14.83 -3.35 2.54
C ALA A 85 15.62 -4.66 2.68
N LEU A 86 14.97 -5.82 2.67
CA LEU A 86 15.64 -7.12 2.77
C LEU A 86 16.63 -7.36 1.62
N ALA A 87 16.26 -7.00 0.39
CA ALA A 87 17.17 -7.09 -0.75
C ALA A 87 18.40 -6.18 -0.59
N THR A 88 18.22 -5.00 0.00
CA THR A 88 19.30 -4.04 0.23
C THR A 88 20.26 -4.49 1.34
N TYR A 89 19.73 -5.00 2.46
CA TYR A 89 20.55 -5.48 3.57
C TYR A 89 21.26 -6.80 3.26
N GLY A 90 20.63 -7.72 2.52
CA GLY A 90 21.25 -8.97 2.09
C GLY A 90 22.38 -8.80 1.06
N SER A 91 22.44 -7.65 0.40
CA SER A 91 23.47 -7.33 -0.61
C SER A 91 24.69 -6.61 -0.02
N ARG A 92 24.71 -6.28 1.28
CA ARG A 92 25.90 -5.70 1.92
C ARG A 92 26.95 -6.81 2.12
N PRO A 93 28.16 -6.67 1.54
CA PRO A 93 29.26 -7.57 1.87
C PRO A 93 29.52 -7.50 3.37
N THR A 94 29.63 -8.66 4.04
CA THR A 94 30.22 -8.72 5.38
C THR A 94 31.63 -8.14 5.25
N ALA A 95 31.86 -6.98 5.86
CA ALA A 95 33.19 -6.37 5.87
C ALA A 95 34.20 -7.38 6.47
N PRO A 96 35.41 -7.49 5.90
CA PRO A 96 36.46 -8.37 6.41
C PRO A 96 36.97 -7.93 7.79
#